data_AF-A0A971KY19-F1
#
_entry.id   AF-A0A971KY19-F1
#
_cell.length_a   1.000
_cell.length_b   1.000
_cell.length_c   1.000
_cell.angle_alpha   90.00
_cell.angle_beta   90.00
_cell.angle_gamma   90.00
#
_symmetry.space_group_name_H-M   'P 1'
#
loop_
_entity.id
_entity.type
_entity.pdbx_description
1 polymer ?
#
loop_
_entity_poly.entity_id
_entity_poly.type
_entity_poly.pdbx_seq_one_letter_code
_entity_poly.pdbx_strand_id
1 'polypeptide(L)'
;MYEVDGLGIRIAQLRKEKDMTQEAFARSLGVSPQAVSKWETGIGYPDITLLPQIAKELGVSIDQLFGKNPGSEESQAKAFPFPKTRGSLKLMGSLGGIACYADMPGKQEKSMISFDDSSEVNLETQTIINRGKNRITLVYAEEYEISGEEIAPDEYNYSDDKAAGKKEEDPGFSYSDPGFSYSGDYTKTETAAQIDSYDIFVLGSCKVLIIHDENEKQRWLAEGTPDFMRMLKVEQLGSTLKISVDQIHKSIFKSRKIKGQITLYAPMINMNRIAVNLRGSGDLISQVNFEESDLQISGAGDLRMAKCGLTEVKISGAGDFYATEAHDAKISIAGSGDVTIDRVSGKYLCKIAGAGDVDFRAGELENLSVRIVGAGDLDAAEVTVGDLDISIQGGGDAVIGCVTGKSVEKLSLGSSLKILNRS
;
A
#
# COMPACT_ATOMS: atom_id res chain seq x y z
N MET A 1 -9.16 -22.75 -11.35
CA MET A 1 -9.83 -22.22 -10.15
C MET A 1 -9.99 -23.37 -9.16
N TYR A 2 -9.61 -23.19 -7.88
CA TYR A 2 -9.81 -24.21 -6.86
C TYR A 2 -11.29 -24.22 -6.43
N GLU A 3 -11.91 -25.40 -6.36
CA GLU A 3 -13.32 -25.51 -6.00
C GLU A 3 -13.47 -25.63 -4.48
N VAL A 4 -13.54 -24.53 -3.75
CA VAL A 4 -13.65 -24.61 -2.28
C VAL A 4 -14.98 -25.23 -1.82
N ASP A 5 -16.05 -25.00 -2.57
CA ASP A 5 -17.42 -25.44 -2.25
C ASP A 5 -17.62 -26.98 -2.30
N GLY A 6 -16.67 -27.73 -2.86
CA GLY A 6 -16.72 -29.20 -2.97
C GLY A 6 -15.77 -29.96 -2.03
N LEU A 7 -14.98 -29.27 -1.21
CA LEU A 7 -13.90 -29.87 -0.42
C LEU A 7 -14.40 -30.96 0.54
N GLY A 8 -15.46 -30.67 1.28
CA GLY A 8 -16.08 -31.61 2.23
C GLY A 8 -16.56 -32.90 1.56
N ILE A 9 -17.21 -32.77 0.41
CA ILE A 9 -17.73 -33.90 -0.38
C ILE A 9 -16.58 -34.77 -0.89
N ARG A 10 -15.48 -34.15 -1.35
CA ARG A 10 -14.28 -34.89 -1.81
C ARG A 10 -13.55 -35.59 -0.68
N ILE A 11 -13.41 -34.95 0.49
CA ILE A 11 -12.89 -35.61 1.71
C ILE A 11 -13.74 -36.85 2.03
N ALA A 12 -15.07 -36.74 1.95
CA ALA A 12 -15.98 -37.86 2.19
C ALA A 12 -15.80 -38.99 1.16
N GLN A 13 -15.63 -38.65 -0.12
CA GLN A 13 -15.43 -39.60 -1.21
C GLN A 13 -14.10 -40.34 -1.06
N LEU A 14 -12.99 -39.61 -0.93
CA LEU A 14 -11.64 -40.17 -0.78
C LEU A 14 -11.50 -41.03 0.49
N ARG A 15 -12.15 -40.62 1.60
CA ARG A 15 -12.19 -41.43 2.82
C ARG A 15 -12.89 -42.77 2.58
N LYS A 16 -14.02 -42.75 1.87
CA LYS A 16 -14.78 -43.96 1.55
C LYS A 16 -14.03 -44.86 0.58
N GLU A 17 -13.28 -44.31 -0.36
CA GLU A 17 -12.40 -45.07 -1.27
C GLU A 17 -11.27 -45.81 -0.54
N LYS A 18 -10.90 -45.34 0.66
CA LYS A 18 -9.97 -46.02 1.57
C LYS A 18 -10.63 -46.92 2.61
N ASP A 19 -11.93 -47.18 2.49
CA ASP A 19 -12.71 -48.00 3.44
C ASP A 19 -12.61 -47.53 4.91
N MET A 20 -12.34 -46.25 5.15
CA MET A 20 -12.22 -45.70 6.50
C MET A 20 -13.59 -45.23 7.00
N THR A 21 -13.93 -45.43 8.28
CA THR A 21 -15.11 -44.78 8.88
C THR A 21 -14.82 -43.34 9.28
N GLN A 22 -15.84 -42.51 9.50
CA GLN A 22 -15.63 -41.13 9.97
C GLN A 22 -14.91 -41.11 11.33
N GLU A 23 -15.17 -42.08 12.19
CA GLU A 23 -14.51 -42.24 13.50
C GLU A 23 -13.05 -42.64 13.36
N ALA A 24 -12.73 -43.55 12.42
CA ALA A 24 -11.35 -43.96 12.16
C ALA A 24 -10.52 -42.81 11.59
N PHE A 25 -11.11 -42.04 10.67
CA PHE A 25 -10.49 -40.88 10.06
C PHE A 25 -10.33 -39.70 11.03
N ALA A 26 -11.33 -39.44 11.87
CA ALA A 26 -11.23 -38.43 12.93
C ALA A 26 -10.11 -38.77 13.92
N ARG A 27 -9.95 -40.06 14.25
CA ARG A 27 -8.91 -40.54 15.16
C ARG A 27 -7.51 -40.35 14.60
N SER A 28 -7.29 -40.59 13.30
CA SER A 28 -5.96 -40.39 12.69
C SER A 28 -5.57 -38.90 12.63
N LEU A 29 -6.54 -38.00 12.59
CA LEU A 29 -6.35 -36.55 12.55
C LEU A 29 -6.39 -35.87 13.93
N GLY A 30 -6.67 -36.61 15.01
CA GLY A 30 -6.79 -36.05 16.36
C GLY A 30 -8.02 -35.14 16.58
N VAL A 31 -9.09 -35.33 15.80
CA VAL A 31 -10.33 -34.54 15.88
C VAL A 31 -11.53 -35.39 16.30
N SER A 32 -12.68 -34.75 16.58
CA SER A 32 -13.90 -35.48 16.90
C SER A 32 -14.58 -36.01 15.62
N PRO A 33 -15.27 -37.17 15.66
CA PRO A 33 -16.07 -37.66 14.52
C PRO A 33 -17.13 -36.66 14.04
N GLN A 34 -17.63 -35.83 14.96
CA GLN A 34 -18.58 -34.75 14.67
C GLN A 34 -17.96 -33.64 13.81
N ALA A 35 -16.65 -33.35 13.98
CA ALA A 35 -15.94 -32.39 13.13
C ALA A 35 -15.87 -32.91 11.69
N VAL A 36 -15.48 -34.17 11.50
CA VAL A 36 -15.47 -34.84 10.18
C VAL A 36 -16.86 -34.84 9.55
N SER A 37 -17.90 -35.15 10.32
CA SER A 37 -19.29 -35.12 9.83
C SER A 37 -19.71 -33.72 9.33
N LYS A 38 -19.34 -32.64 10.04
CA LYS A 38 -19.60 -31.27 9.60
C LYS A 38 -18.86 -30.91 8.31
N TRP A 39 -17.61 -31.37 8.17
CA TRP A 39 -16.85 -31.16 6.93
C TRP A 39 -17.51 -31.85 5.76
N GLU A 40 -17.82 -33.13 5.90
CA GLU A 40 -18.38 -33.96 4.83
C GLU A 40 -19.80 -33.56 4.39
N THR A 41 -20.52 -32.81 5.24
CA THR A 41 -21.87 -32.28 4.96
C THR A 41 -21.87 -30.82 4.52
N GLY A 42 -20.69 -30.19 4.39
CA GLY A 42 -20.56 -28.79 3.98
C GLY A 42 -20.99 -27.77 5.04
N ILE A 43 -21.23 -28.21 6.29
CA ILE A 43 -21.64 -27.35 7.41
C ILE A 43 -20.43 -26.56 7.97
N GLY A 44 -19.21 -26.99 7.68
CA GLY A 44 -17.98 -26.27 8.01
C GLY A 44 -16.78 -26.87 7.30
N TYR A 45 -15.60 -26.30 7.53
CA TYR A 45 -14.36 -26.75 6.89
C TYR A 45 -13.36 -27.28 7.92
N PRO A 46 -12.48 -28.21 7.52
CA PRO A 46 -11.32 -28.53 8.34
C PRO A 46 -10.45 -27.29 8.53
N ASP A 47 -9.86 -27.18 9.71
CA ASP A 47 -8.86 -26.14 9.97
C ASP A 47 -7.75 -26.25 8.91
N ILE A 48 -7.26 -25.10 8.42
CA ILE A 48 -6.24 -25.04 7.37
C ILE A 48 -4.98 -25.85 7.75
N THR A 49 -4.66 -25.92 9.04
CA THR A 49 -3.51 -26.67 9.57
C THR A 49 -3.68 -28.20 9.47
N LEU A 50 -4.92 -28.68 9.33
CA LEU A 50 -5.25 -30.11 9.18
C LEU A 50 -5.20 -30.56 7.71
N LEU A 51 -5.26 -29.65 6.74
CA LEU A 51 -5.28 -29.99 5.31
C LEU A 51 -4.07 -30.83 4.84
N PRO A 52 -2.82 -30.55 5.27
CA PRO A 52 -1.67 -31.39 4.92
C PRO A 52 -1.79 -32.81 5.48
N GLN A 53 -2.34 -32.96 6.69
CA GLN A 53 -2.54 -34.25 7.32
C GLN A 53 -3.69 -35.03 6.67
N ILE A 54 -4.79 -34.35 6.36
CA ILE A 54 -5.92 -34.89 5.59
C ILE A 54 -5.44 -35.42 4.23
N ALA A 55 -4.65 -34.64 3.50
CA ALA A 55 -4.08 -35.04 2.20
C ALA A 55 -3.22 -36.30 2.34
N LYS A 56 -2.32 -36.31 3.34
CA LYS A 56 -1.46 -37.44 3.64
C LYS A 56 -2.23 -38.71 3.99
N GLU A 57 -3.22 -38.62 4.89
CA GLU A 57 -4.05 -39.76 5.31
C GLU A 57 -4.90 -40.30 4.16
N LEU A 58 -5.45 -39.41 3.33
CA LEU A 58 -6.22 -39.78 2.14
C LEU A 58 -5.35 -40.19 0.95
N GLY A 59 -4.02 -40.06 1.05
CA GLY A 59 -3.08 -40.48 0.01
C GLY A 59 -3.18 -39.67 -1.28
N VAL A 60 -3.61 -38.42 -1.17
CA VAL A 60 -3.79 -37.49 -2.30
C VAL A 60 -2.94 -36.23 -2.08
N SER A 61 -2.71 -35.47 -3.14
CA SER A 61 -2.16 -34.12 -3.01
C SER A 61 -3.19 -33.15 -2.44
N ILE A 62 -2.72 -32.02 -1.92
CA ILE A 62 -3.60 -30.93 -1.51
C ILE A 62 -4.44 -30.46 -2.71
N ASP A 63 -3.84 -30.34 -3.90
CA ASP A 63 -4.56 -29.97 -5.12
C ASP A 63 -5.75 -30.89 -5.44
N GLN A 64 -5.58 -32.20 -5.22
CA GLN A 64 -6.64 -33.19 -5.40
C GLN A 64 -7.79 -33.01 -4.39
N LEU A 65 -7.50 -32.61 -3.15
CA LEU A 65 -8.55 -32.25 -2.18
C LEU A 65 -9.41 -31.08 -2.67
N PHE A 66 -8.80 -30.15 -3.41
CA PHE A 66 -9.48 -29.00 -4.00
C PHE A 66 -9.93 -29.19 -5.45
N GLY A 67 -10.01 -30.45 -5.91
CA GLY A 67 -10.67 -30.81 -7.17
C GLY A 67 -9.78 -30.83 -8.43
N LYS A 68 -8.44 -30.73 -8.29
CA LYS A 68 -7.52 -30.93 -9.43
C LYS A 68 -7.12 -32.40 -9.56
N ASN A 69 -7.47 -33.05 -10.67
CA ASN A 69 -7.00 -34.40 -10.97
C ASN A 69 -5.56 -34.40 -11.52
N PRO A 70 -4.68 -35.32 -11.11
CA PRO A 70 -3.39 -35.52 -11.75
C PRO A 70 -3.64 -36.13 -13.13
N GLY A 71 -3.45 -35.32 -14.18
CA GLY A 71 -3.67 -35.73 -15.57
C GLY A 71 -4.79 -35.00 -16.30
N SER A 72 -5.48 -34.04 -15.68
CA SER A 72 -6.01 -32.94 -16.49
C SER A 72 -4.78 -32.21 -17.00
N GLU A 73 -4.46 -32.46 -18.27
CA GLU A 73 -3.30 -31.97 -18.99
C GLU A 73 -2.87 -30.61 -18.44
N GLU A 74 -1.58 -30.49 -18.16
CA GLU A 74 -0.89 -29.20 -18.16
C GLU A 74 -1.32 -28.52 -19.47
N SER A 75 -2.42 -27.77 -19.41
CA SER A 75 -2.62 -26.63 -20.28
C SER A 75 -1.35 -25.87 -20.03
N GLN A 76 -0.44 -25.95 -20.99
CA GLN A 76 0.62 -24.99 -21.19
C GLN A 76 -0.12 -23.66 -21.17
N ALA A 77 -0.29 -23.09 -19.97
CA ALA A 77 -0.67 -21.73 -19.78
C ALA A 77 0.39 -21.02 -20.58
N LYS A 78 0.00 -20.50 -21.76
CA LYS A 78 0.90 -19.81 -22.67
C LYS A 78 1.75 -18.93 -21.77
N ALA A 79 3.05 -19.19 -21.72
CA ALA A 79 3.95 -18.42 -20.88
C ALA A 79 3.64 -16.96 -21.17
N PHE A 80 3.30 -16.20 -20.12
CA PHE A 80 2.97 -14.80 -20.30
C PHE A 80 4.13 -14.14 -21.05
N PRO A 81 3.90 -13.37 -22.13
CA PRO A 81 4.96 -12.87 -22.99
C PRO A 81 5.72 -11.73 -22.30
N PHE A 82 6.51 -12.07 -21.30
CA PHE A 82 7.32 -11.14 -20.55
C PHE A 82 8.30 -10.39 -21.48
N PRO A 83 8.45 -9.07 -21.32
CA PRO A 83 9.44 -8.30 -22.08
C PRO A 83 10.85 -8.90 -21.96
N LYS A 84 11.63 -8.92 -23.04
CA LYS A 84 13.01 -9.45 -23.01
C LYS A 84 13.92 -8.70 -22.03
N THR A 85 13.56 -7.47 -21.67
CA THR A 85 14.31 -6.60 -20.77
C THR A 85 13.36 -5.78 -19.89
N ARG A 86 13.76 -5.51 -18.65
CA ARG A 86 13.08 -4.60 -17.71
C ARG A 86 14.14 -3.65 -17.13
N GLY A 87 14.18 -2.43 -17.66
CA GLY A 87 15.28 -1.49 -17.40
C GLY A 87 16.63 -2.10 -17.80
N SER A 88 17.57 -2.18 -16.85
CA SER A 88 18.89 -2.80 -17.06
C SER A 88 18.90 -4.34 -16.97
N LEU A 89 17.79 -4.97 -16.57
CA LEU A 89 17.73 -6.41 -16.37
C LEU A 89 17.26 -7.14 -17.63
N LYS A 90 17.79 -8.35 -17.84
CA LYS A 90 17.41 -9.25 -18.92
C LYS A 90 16.55 -10.38 -18.37
N LEU A 91 15.56 -10.80 -19.15
CA LEU A 91 14.73 -11.96 -18.83
C LEU A 91 15.61 -13.21 -18.83
N MET A 92 15.74 -13.86 -17.68
CA MET A 92 16.54 -15.07 -17.48
C MET A 92 15.72 -16.34 -17.70
N GLY A 93 14.42 -16.25 -17.45
CA GLY A 93 13.53 -17.38 -17.55
C GLY A 93 12.14 -17.06 -17.01
N SER A 94 11.18 -17.92 -17.33
CA SER A 94 9.81 -17.78 -16.84
C SER A 94 9.14 -19.14 -16.66
N LEU A 95 8.16 -19.21 -15.77
CA LEU A 95 7.31 -20.37 -15.54
C LEU A 95 5.90 -19.88 -15.20
N GLY A 96 4.93 -20.22 -16.06
CA GLY A 96 3.56 -19.71 -15.94
C GLY A 96 3.50 -18.18 -16.03
N GLY A 97 2.92 -17.55 -15.01
CA GLY A 97 2.82 -16.11 -14.86
C GLY A 97 3.96 -15.48 -14.05
N ILE A 98 5.14 -16.11 -13.99
CA ILE A 98 6.29 -15.58 -13.22
C ILE A 98 7.51 -15.55 -14.11
N ALA A 99 8.22 -14.42 -14.14
CA ALA A 99 9.49 -14.23 -14.82
C ALA A 99 10.59 -13.86 -13.83
N CYS A 100 11.79 -14.37 -14.08
CA CYS A 100 13.01 -13.92 -13.41
C CYS A 100 13.80 -12.99 -14.31
N TYR A 101 14.20 -11.85 -13.78
CA TYR A 101 15.07 -10.88 -14.44
C TYR A 101 16.37 -10.73 -13.66
N ALA A 102 17.50 -10.63 -14.37
CA ALA A 102 18.79 -10.35 -13.74
C ALA A 102 19.70 -9.47 -14.62
N ASP A 103 20.67 -8.81 -14.01
CA ASP A 103 21.73 -8.03 -14.70
C ASP A 103 23.00 -8.86 -14.97
N MET A 104 22.92 -10.18 -14.78
CA MET A 104 23.96 -11.15 -15.10
C MET A 104 23.39 -12.32 -15.90
N PRO A 105 24.21 -13.04 -16.66
CA PRO A 105 23.78 -14.25 -17.35
C PRO A 105 23.36 -15.34 -16.35
N GLY A 106 22.27 -16.02 -16.68
CA GLY A 106 21.77 -17.19 -15.96
C GLY A 106 21.18 -18.18 -16.94
N LYS A 107 21.04 -19.44 -16.50
CA LYS A 107 20.49 -20.52 -17.30
C LYS A 107 19.31 -21.15 -16.57
N GLN A 108 18.15 -21.19 -17.23
CA GLN A 108 16.97 -21.90 -16.74
C GLN A 108 17.05 -23.39 -17.08
N GLU A 109 16.79 -24.23 -16.08
CA GLU A 109 16.50 -25.66 -16.22
C GLU A 109 15.23 -25.99 -15.41
N LYS A 110 14.12 -26.25 -16.12
CA LYS A 110 12.77 -26.40 -15.53
C LYS A 110 12.37 -25.19 -14.68
N SER A 111 12.11 -25.36 -13.39
CA SER A 111 11.76 -24.29 -12.44
C SER A 111 12.99 -23.61 -11.82
N MET A 112 14.20 -24.12 -12.02
CA MET A 112 15.41 -23.56 -11.44
C MET A 112 16.15 -22.68 -12.45
N ILE A 113 16.66 -21.53 -12.03
CA ILE A 113 17.59 -20.67 -12.77
C ILE A 113 18.87 -20.57 -11.96
N SER A 114 19.99 -20.94 -12.55
CA SER A 114 21.31 -20.86 -11.93
C SER A 114 22.16 -19.79 -12.61
N PHE A 115 22.94 -19.06 -11.81
CA PHE A 115 23.75 -17.93 -12.26
C PHE A 115 25.25 -18.20 -12.09
N ASP A 116 26.07 -17.47 -12.84
CA ASP A 116 27.53 -17.63 -12.85
C ASP A 116 28.19 -17.37 -11.48
N ASP A 117 27.55 -16.59 -10.61
CA ASP A 117 28.03 -16.31 -9.25
C ASP A 117 27.51 -17.31 -8.20
N SER A 118 27.00 -18.45 -8.64
CA SER A 118 26.35 -19.48 -7.82
C SER A 118 25.03 -19.04 -7.18
N SER A 119 24.45 -17.90 -7.55
CA SER A 119 23.08 -17.58 -7.18
C SER A 119 22.10 -18.51 -7.88
N GLU A 120 20.95 -18.74 -7.27
CA GLU A 120 19.92 -19.65 -7.79
C GLU A 120 18.52 -19.09 -7.52
N VAL A 121 17.59 -19.33 -8.44
CA VAL A 121 16.18 -18.96 -8.31
C VAL A 121 15.32 -20.16 -8.62
N ASN A 122 14.37 -20.47 -7.74
CA ASN A 122 13.35 -21.46 -8.00
C ASN A 122 12.01 -20.76 -8.25
N LEU A 123 11.55 -20.76 -9.51
CA LEU A 123 10.32 -20.09 -9.99
C LEU A 123 9.03 -20.71 -9.45
N GLU A 124 9.07 -21.99 -9.05
CA GLU A 124 7.89 -22.70 -8.52
C GLU A 124 7.68 -22.38 -7.03
N THR A 125 8.77 -22.34 -6.26
CA THR A 125 8.77 -21.95 -4.84
C THR A 125 9.00 -20.45 -4.61
N GLN A 126 9.16 -19.68 -5.69
CA GLN A 126 9.42 -18.24 -5.69
C GLN A 126 10.59 -17.81 -4.80
N THR A 127 11.60 -18.67 -4.70
CA THR A 127 12.74 -18.47 -3.80
C THR A 127 13.94 -17.96 -4.58
N ILE A 128 14.57 -16.89 -4.10
CA ILE A 128 15.84 -16.37 -4.61
C ILE A 128 16.92 -16.64 -3.57
N ILE A 129 17.99 -17.34 -3.96
CA ILE A 129 19.23 -17.45 -3.20
C ILE A 129 20.30 -16.63 -3.92
N ASN A 130 20.36 -15.34 -3.59
CA ASN A 130 21.34 -14.43 -4.16
C ASN A 130 22.66 -14.51 -3.37
N ARG A 131 23.73 -14.98 -4.00
CA ARG A 131 25.05 -15.18 -3.40
C ARG A 131 26.07 -14.15 -3.91
N GLY A 132 25.72 -13.33 -4.89
CA GLY A 132 26.59 -12.30 -5.47
C GLY A 132 26.06 -10.88 -5.34
N LYS A 133 26.62 -9.96 -6.14
CA LYS A 133 26.31 -8.51 -6.13
C LYS A 133 25.34 -8.09 -7.22
N ASN A 134 25.04 -9.01 -8.14
CA ASN A 134 24.16 -8.81 -9.28
C ASN A 134 22.69 -8.89 -8.83
N ARG A 135 21.83 -8.09 -9.44
CA ARG A 135 20.40 -8.05 -9.11
C ARG A 135 19.67 -9.22 -9.76
N ILE A 136 18.82 -9.88 -8.98
CA ILE A 136 17.92 -10.95 -9.41
C ILE A 136 16.54 -10.61 -8.85
N THR A 137 15.50 -10.61 -9.69
CA THR A 137 14.13 -10.29 -9.27
C THR A 137 13.13 -11.21 -9.94
N LEU A 138 12.02 -11.49 -9.24
CA LEU A 138 10.83 -12.12 -9.81
C LEU A 138 9.82 -11.03 -10.19
N VAL A 139 9.03 -11.31 -11.22
CA VAL A 139 8.03 -10.43 -11.82
C VAL A 139 6.82 -11.27 -12.19
N TYR A 140 5.62 -10.77 -11.92
CA TYR A 140 4.38 -11.51 -12.10
C TYR A 140 3.59 -10.99 -13.31
N ALA A 141 2.92 -11.88 -14.04
CA ALA A 141 2.10 -11.56 -15.21
C ALA A 141 0.93 -10.63 -14.86
N GLU A 142 0.41 -10.74 -13.65
CA GLU A 142 -0.66 -9.90 -13.10
C GLU A 142 -0.22 -8.42 -13.02
N GLU A 143 1.08 -8.11 -12.93
CA GLU A 143 1.62 -6.74 -13.05
C GLU A 143 1.35 -6.12 -14.44
N TYR A 144 1.06 -6.94 -15.45
CA TYR A 144 0.79 -6.51 -16.84
C TYR A 144 -0.68 -6.71 -17.26
N GLU A 145 -1.46 -7.56 -16.58
CA GLU A 145 -2.86 -7.80 -16.92
C GLU A 145 -3.81 -6.68 -16.42
N ILE A 146 -3.32 -5.73 -15.62
CA ILE A 146 -4.07 -4.53 -15.19
C ILE A 146 -4.13 -3.44 -16.29
N SER A 147 -3.40 -3.58 -17.41
CA SER A 147 -3.38 -2.58 -18.50
C SER A 147 -4.21 -2.95 -19.75
N GLY A 148 -5.18 -3.85 -19.62
CA GLY A 148 -5.95 -4.40 -20.74
C GLY A 148 -7.03 -3.49 -21.33
N GLU A 149 -6.66 -2.32 -21.87
CA GLU A 149 -7.23 -1.68 -23.07
C GLU A 149 -6.48 -0.36 -23.35
N GLU A 150 -5.80 -0.29 -24.50
CA GLU A 150 -5.29 0.96 -25.07
C GLU A 150 -6.47 1.87 -25.41
N ILE A 151 -6.65 2.96 -24.65
CA ILE A 151 -7.46 4.09 -25.12
C ILE A 151 -6.58 4.86 -26.12
N ALA A 152 -6.95 4.77 -27.40
CA ALA A 152 -6.39 5.61 -28.45
C ALA A 152 -6.57 7.10 -28.09
N PRO A 153 -5.60 7.97 -28.41
CA PRO A 153 -5.71 9.39 -28.09
C PRO A 153 -6.78 10.04 -28.98
N ASP A 154 -7.98 10.22 -28.44
CA ASP A 154 -8.97 11.09 -29.08
C ASP A 154 -8.53 12.55 -28.91
N GLU A 155 -8.33 13.20 -30.06
CA GLU A 155 -7.99 14.60 -30.24
C GLU A 155 -9.05 15.52 -29.59
N TYR A 156 -8.75 16.06 -28.40
CA TYR A 156 -9.46 17.23 -27.89
C TYR A 156 -8.83 18.51 -28.48
N ASN A 157 -9.45 18.95 -29.56
CA ASN A 157 -9.17 20.17 -30.28
C ASN A 157 -9.70 21.38 -29.47
N TYR A 158 -8.81 22.14 -28.81
CA TYR A 158 -9.17 23.45 -28.26
C TYR A 158 -9.24 24.46 -29.41
N SER A 159 -10.44 24.69 -29.93
CA SER A 159 -10.73 25.88 -30.74
C SER A 159 -11.22 27.01 -29.83
N ASP A 160 -10.54 28.15 -29.93
CA ASP A 160 -10.99 29.46 -29.43
C ASP A 160 -12.48 29.71 -29.76
N ASP A 161 -13.29 30.07 -28.76
CA ASP A 161 -14.20 31.21 -28.92
C ASP A 161 -14.81 31.70 -27.60
N LYS A 162 -14.83 33.03 -27.45
CA LYS A 162 -15.41 33.79 -26.34
C LYS A 162 -16.94 33.77 -26.41
N ALA A 163 -17.64 33.48 -25.31
CA ALA A 163 -18.88 34.17 -24.93
C ALA A 163 -19.32 33.82 -23.49
N ALA A 164 -19.94 34.80 -22.83
CA ALA A 164 -20.24 34.89 -21.41
C ALA A 164 -21.30 33.89 -20.88
N GLY A 165 -21.17 33.51 -19.60
CA GLY A 165 -22.26 32.98 -18.78
C GLY A 165 -21.76 32.17 -17.57
N LYS A 166 -21.86 32.75 -16.36
CA LYS A 166 -21.41 32.20 -15.08
C LYS A 166 -21.89 30.75 -14.81
N LYS A 167 -20.94 29.84 -14.61
CA LYS A 167 -20.99 28.74 -13.64
C LYS A 167 -19.79 28.92 -12.71
N GLU A 168 -20.00 28.81 -11.41
CA GLU A 168 -18.88 28.73 -10.45
C GLU A 168 -18.17 27.39 -10.68
N GLU A 169 -16.96 27.48 -11.22
CA GLU A 169 -16.06 26.37 -11.45
C GLU A 169 -15.26 26.08 -10.17
N ASP A 170 -15.26 24.81 -9.79
CA ASP A 170 -14.33 24.15 -8.87
C ASP A 170 -12.88 24.47 -9.30
N PRO A 171 -11.99 24.98 -8.42
CA PRO A 171 -10.69 25.47 -8.86
C PRO A 171 -9.77 24.31 -9.21
N GLY A 172 -9.71 24.03 -10.52
CA GLY A 172 -8.67 23.23 -11.13
C GLY A 172 -7.29 23.62 -10.61
N PHE A 173 -6.52 22.60 -10.23
CA PHE A 173 -5.16 22.69 -9.76
C PHE A 173 -4.27 23.46 -10.74
N SER A 174 -3.75 24.62 -10.30
CA SER A 174 -2.65 25.32 -10.97
C SER A 174 -1.53 25.56 -9.95
N TYR A 175 -0.36 24.99 -10.19
CA TYR A 175 0.85 25.29 -9.45
C TYR A 175 1.39 26.63 -9.94
N SER A 176 1.33 27.66 -9.10
CA SER A 176 2.16 28.85 -9.26
C SER A 176 3.41 28.65 -8.41
N ASP A 177 4.55 28.51 -9.09
CA ASP A 177 5.89 28.55 -8.51
C ASP A 177 6.04 29.81 -7.64
N PRO A 178 6.10 29.71 -6.30
CA PRO A 178 6.37 30.86 -5.47
C PRO A 178 7.88 31.05 -5.54
N GLY A 179 8.35 31.75 -6.56
CA GLY A 179 9.77 31.96 -6.85
C GLY A 179 10.59 32.15 -5.57
N PHE A 180 11.33 31.11 -5.21
CA PHE A 180 12.32 31.13 -4.15
C PHE A 180 13.68 31.24 -4.83
N SER A 181 14.38 32.35 -4.58
CA SER A 181 15.75 32.53 -5.04
C SER A 181 16.68 32.68 -3.84
N TYR A 182 17.50 31.66 -3.62
CA TYR A 182 18.81 31.84 -2.99
C TYR A 182 19.80 30.93 -3.72
N SER A 183 20.66 31.55 -4.53
CA SER A 183 21.65 30.87 -5.35
C SER A 183 22.74 30.26 -4.48
N GLY A 184 22.63 28.96 -4.25
CA GLY A 184 23.65 28.13 -3.64
C GLY A 184 23.44 26.72 -4.14
N ASP A 185 23.81 26.47 -5.40
CA ASP A 185 23.65 25.18 -6.06
C ASP A 185 24.54 24.14 -5.37
N TYR A 186 23.93 23.30 -4.53
CA TYR A 186 24.55 22.08 -4.01
C TYR A 186 23.80 20.87 -4.59
N THR A 187 23.98 20.63 -5.88
CA THR A 187 23.52 19.40 -6.55
C THR A 187 24.50 18.27 -6.21
N LYS A 188 24.05 17.24 -5.50
CA LYS A 188 24.83 16.01 -5.30
C LYS A 188 24.13 14.84 -6.00
N THR A 189 24.57 14.55 -7.23
CA THR A 189 24.12 13.39 -7.99
C THR A 189 25.00 12.20 -7.61
N GLU A 190 24.50 11.27 -6.80
CA GLU A 190 25.18 10.00 -6.56
C GLU A 190 24.63 8.93 -7.51
N THR A 191 25.53 8.21 -8.18
CA THR A 191 25.17 7.08 -9.04
C THR A 191 25.03 5.85 -8.15
N ALA A 192 23.87 5.69 -7.55
CA ALA A 192 23.63 4.67 -6.54
C ALA A 192 22.55 3.68 -6.99
N ALA A 193 22.38 2.60 -6.23
CA ALA A 193 21.35 1.59 -6.48
C ALA A 193 19.98 2.26 -6.63
N GLN A 194 19.10 1.69 -7.46
CA GLN A 194 17.75 2.22 -7.66
C GLN A 194 17.03 2.33 -6.31
N ILE A 195 16.62 3.54 -5.94
CA ILE A 195 15.86 3.79 -4.73
C ILE A 195 14.38 3.62 -5.06
N ASP A 196 13.73 2.79 -4.28
CA ASP A 196 12.30 2.54 -4.31
C ASP A 196 11.64 2.95 -2.99
N SER A 197 12.42 3.44 -2.02
CA SER A 197 11.95 3.75 -0.68
C SER A 197 12.56 5.03 -0.10
N TYR A 198 11.80 5.76 0.71
CA TYR A 198 12.27 6.98 1.38
C TYR A 198 12.07 6.93 2.89
N ASP A 199 13.10 7.33 3.65
CA ASP A 199 13.02 7.60 5.08
C ASP A 199 13.32 9.08 5.32
N ILE A 200 12.31 9.88 5.65
CA ILE A 200 12.39 11.34 5.70
C ILE A 200 12.12 11.83 7.13
N PHE A 201 13.13 12.41 7.77
CA PHE A 201 13.02 13.03 9.09
C PHE A 201 13.36 14.51 9.00
N VAL A 202 12.38 15.38 9.25
CA VAL A 202 12.54 16.82 9.03
C VAL A 202 12.09 17.61 10.25
N LEU A 203 12.99 18.46 10.75
CA LEU A 203 12.72 19.38 11.85
C LEU A 203 12.58 20.82 11.36
N GLY A 204 11.65 21.56 11.96
CA GLY A 204 11.50 23.02 11.77
C GLY A 204 10.60 23.38 10.59
N SER A 205 10.95 24.44 9.87
CA SER A 205 10.19 24.93 8.72
C SER A 205 10.90 24.53 7.43
N CYS A 206 10.80 23.24 7.08
CA CYS A 206 11.41 22.70 5.86
C CYS A 206 10.35 22.07 4.97
N LYS A 207 10.38 22.42 3.70
CA LYS A 207 9.48 21.88 2.69
C LYS A 207 10.15 20.69 2.00
N VAL A 208 9.41 19.61 1.79
CA VAL A 208 9.87 18.46 1.01
C VAL A 208 8.94 18.27 -0.19
N LEU A 209 9.52 18.13 -1.36
CA LEU A 209 8.81 17.84 -2.60
C LEU A 209 9.31 16.51 -3.14
N ILE A 210 8.41 15.60 -3.49
CA ILE A 210 8.72 14.37 -4.21
C ILE A 210 8.01 14.47 -5.56
N ILE A 211 8.80 14.58 -6.61
CA ILE A 211 8.36 14.84 -7.98
C ILE A 211 8.75 13.63 -8.83
N HIS A 212 7.82 13.16 -9.65
CA HIS A 212 8.14 12.16 -10.67
C HIS A 212 8.90 12.82 -11.82
N ASP A 213 10.07 12.29 -12.18
CA ASP A 213 10.89 12.78 -13.29
C ASP A 213 11.12 11.65 -14.30
N GLU A 214 10.37 11.68 -15.40
CA GLU A 214 10.41 10.67 -16.48
C GLU A 214 11.72 10.68 -17.26
N ASN A 215 12.50 11.77 -17.19
CA ASN A 215 13.60 12.03 -18.11
C ASN A 215 15.00 11.86 -17.50
N GLU A 216 15.16 11.71 -16.17
CA GLU A 216 16.49 11.66 -15.55
C GLU A 216 16.67 10.67 -14.40
N LYS A 217 17.94 10.30 -14.20
CA LYS A 217 18.45 9.47 -13.11
C LYS A 217 18.04 10.09 -11.77
N GLN A 218 17.59 9.23 -10.86
CA GLN A 218 17.57 9.44 -9.41
C GLN A 218 18.45 10.61 -8.94
N ARG A 219 17.81 11.67 -8.43
CA ARG A 219 18.53 12.81 -7.86
C ARG A 219 17.72 13.48 -6.76
N TRP A 220 18.40 14.25 -5.94
CA TRP A 220 17.79 15.13 -4.97
C TRP A 220 18.50 16.48 -4.98
N LEU A 221 17.75 17.54 -4.65
CA LEU A 221 18.22 18.90 -4.51
C LEU A 221 17.85 19.40 -3.12
N ALA A 222 18.72 20.16 -2.48
CA ALA A 222 18.39 20.83 -1.23
C ALA A 222 18.90 22.27 -1.24
N GLU A 223 18.03 23.18 -0.81
CA GLU A 223 18.29 24.61 -0.77
C GLU A 223 17.83 25.15 0.58
N GLY A 224 18.59 26.07 1.17
CA GLY A 224 18.17 26.66 2.43
C GLY A 224 19.24 27.46 3.14
N THR A 225 18.92 27.82 4.38
CA THR A 225 19.87 28.55 5.24
C THR A 225 21.16 27.76 5.47
N PRO A 226 22.31 28.42 5.73
CA PRO A 226 23.55 27.71 6.04
C PRO A 226 23.45 26.75 7.24
N ASP A 227 22.59 27.08 8.22
CA ASP A 227 22.30 26.20 9.36
C ASP A 227 21.54 24.94 8.88
N PHE A 228 20.51 25.10 8.04
CA PHE A 228 19.80 23.98 7.42
C PHE A 228 20.76 23.04 6.66
N MET A 229 21.63 23.59 5.79
CA MET A 229 22.57 22.78 5.00
C MET A 229 23.59 22.03 5.86
N ARG A 230 23.99 22.58 7.01
CA ARG A 230 24.87 21.87 7.97
C ARG A 230 24.19 20.71 8.68
N MET A 231 22.87 20.77 8.80
CA MET A 231 22.06 19.81 9.55
C MET A 231 21.49 18.71 8.66
N LEU A 232 21.39 18.98 7.35
CA LEU A 232 20.96 18.03 6.36
C LEU A 232 21.97 16.88 6.24
N LYS A 233 21.46 15.66 6.42
CA LYS A 233 22.16 14.40 6.16
C LYS A 233 21.33 13.62 5.15
N VAL A 234 22.01 13.11 4.13
CA VAL A 234 21.41 12.23 3.12
C VAL A 234 22.30 10.99 3.00
N GLU A 235 21.72 9.83 3.24
CA GLU A 235 22.40 8.55 3.28
C GLU A 235 21.57 7.52 2.50
N GLN A 236 22.21 6.74 1.63
CA GLN A 236 21.54 5.63 0.97
C GLN A 236 21.87 4.30 1.67
N LEU A 237 20.81 3.57 2.04
CA LEU A 237 20.87 2.27 2.67
C LEU A 237 20.15 1.26 1.78
N GLY A 238 20.89 0.57 0.90
CA GLY A 238 20.30 -0.31 -0.12
C GLY A 238 19.45 0.48 -1.11
N SER A 239 18.16 0.15 -1.21
CA SER A 239 17.16 0.85 -2.02
C SER A 239 16.43 1.98 -1.26
N THR A 240 16.80 2.26 -0.02
CA THR A 240 16.20 3.33 0.78
C THR A 240 17.09 4.55 0.79
N LEU A 241 16.54 5.72 0.45
CA LEU A 241 17.20 7.00 0.64
C LEU A 241 16.71 7.63 1.94
N LYS A 242 17.62 7.72 2.90
CA LYS A 242 17.39 8.34 4.19
C LYS A 242 17.80 9.80 4.17
N ILE A 243 16.89 10.67 4.56
CA ILE A 243 17.06 12.12 4.60
C ILE A 243 16.72 12.57 6.01
N SER A 244 17.63 13.30 6.64
CA SER A 244 17.46 13.72 8.02
C SER A 244 17.96 15.15 8.21
N VAL A 245 17.12 16.01 8.78
CA VAL A 245 17.48 17.36 9.23
C VAL A 245 17.34 17.39 10.74
N ASP A 246 18.40 17.03 11.45
CA ASP A 246 18.39 16.87 12.91
C ASP A 246 19.12 18.02 13.64
N GLN A 247 18.67 18.35 14.85
CA GLN A 247 19.29 19.37 15.69
C GLN A 247 20.69 18.94 16.13
N ILE A 248 21.69 19.77 15.82
CA ILE A 248 23.03 19.62 16.40
C ILE A 248 22.91 19.81 17.92
N HIS A 249 23.24 18.76 18.66
CA HIS A 249 23.17 18.74 20.12
C HIS A 249 24.07 19.84 20.70
N LYS A 250 23.45 20.81 21.41
CA LYS A 250 24.03 21.73 22.42
C LYS A 250 25.25 22.57 21.98
N SER A 251 25.02 23.85 21.67
CA SER A 251 25.52 25.01 22.44
C SER A 251 25.36 26.33 21.65
N ILE A 252 25.09 27.41 22.40
CA ILE A 252 25.11 28.84 22.01
C ILE A 252 23.83 29.38 21.34
N PHE A 253 22.90 29.83 22.20
CA PHE A 253 22.19 31.11 22.13
C PHE A 253 22.09 31.77 20.74
N LYS A 254 21.12 31.31 19.93
CA LYS A 254 20.17 32.13 19.16
C LYS A 254 19.20 31.20 18.46
N SER A 255 17.90 31.42 18.68
CA SER A 255 16.84 30.88 17.83
C SER A 255 17.05 31.41 16.41
N ARG A 256 17.85 30.71 15.60
CA ARG A 256 17.94 30.98 14.17
C ARG A 256 16.86 30.17 13.49
N LYS A 257 16.04 30.84 12.67
CA LYS A 257 15.01 30.19 11.87
C LYS A 257 15.70 29.27 10.87
N ILE A 258 15.63 27.97 11.10
CA ILE A 258 16.07 26.94 10.15
C ILE A 258 14.97 26.84 9.10
N LYS A 259 15.33 27.21 7.86
CA LYS A 259 14.47 27.11 6.69
C LYS A 259 15.22 26.43 5.56
N GLY A 260 14.51 25.58 4.82
CA GLY A 260 15.03 24.93 3.63
C GLY A 260 13.94 24.20 2.85
N GLN A 261 14.31 23.76 1.67
CA GLN A 261 13.52 22.90 0.80
C GLN A 261 14.39 21.73 0.35
N ILE A 262 13.78 20.55 0.27
CA ILE A 262 14.37 19.35 -0.31
C ILE A 262 13.46 18.90 -1.44
N THR A 263 13.99 18.73 -2.64
CA THR A 263 13.27 18.18 -3.79
C THR A 263 13.87 16.83 -4.16
N LEU A 264 13.06 15.78 -4.12
CA LEU A 264 13.40 14.42 -4.53
C LEU A 264 12.80 14.17 -5.91
N TYR A 265 13.65 13.77 -6.85
CA TYR A 265 13.22 13.39 -8.19
C TYR A 265 13.20 11.87 -8.24
N ALA A 266 11.99 11.33 -8.16
CA ALA A 266 11.74 9.91 -8.16
C ALA A 266 11.76 9.39 -9.62
N PRO A 267 12.52 8.31 -9.89
CA PRO A 267 12.61 7.74 -11.22
C PRO A 267 11.37 6.89 -11.60
N MET A 268 10.45 6.67 -10.66
CA MET A 268 9.25 5.86 -10.82
C MET A 268 8.08 6.56 -10.15
N ILE A 269 6.90 6.46 -10.77
CA ILE A 269 5.64 6.96 -10.21
C ILE A 269 5.11 6.06 -9.08
N ASN A 270 5.48 4.78 -9.07
CA ASN A 270 5.12 3.83 -8.01
C ASN A 270 6.40 3.41 -7.28
N MET A 271 6.39 3.60 -5.98
CA MET A 271 7.50 3.32 -5.06
C MET A 271 7.02 2.34 -3.98
N ASN A 272 7.94 1.62 -3.36
CA ASN A 272 7.58 0.59 -2.39
C ASN A 272 7.15 1.21 -1.07
N ARG A 273 7.99 2.06 -0.49
CA ARG A 273 7.75 2.55 0.88
C ARG A 273 8.15 3.99 1.10
N ILE A 274 7.34 4.71 1.86
CA ILE A 274 7.74 5.99 2.44
C ILE A 274 7.52 5.98 3.95
N ALA A 275 8.51 6.46 4.70
CA ALA A 275 8.33 6.86 6.08
C ALA A 275 8.68 8.33 6.24
N VAL A 276 7.78 9.09 6.83
CA VAL A 276 7.92 10.53 7.05
C VAL A 276 7.69 10.86 8.51
N ASN A 277 8.60 11.64 9.08
CA ASN A 277 8.42 12.30 10.37
C ASN A 277 8.66 13.79 10.19
N LEU A 278 7.56 14.55 10.08
CA LEU A 278 7.57 16.00 10.05
C LEU A 278 7.37 16.53 11.46
N ARG A 279 8.35 17.25 11.98
CA ARG A 279 8.25 17.90 13.28
C ARG A 279 8.51 19.40 13.16
N GLY A 280 7.47 20.19 13.37
CA GLY A 280 7.52 21.65 13.21
C GLY A 280 6.38 22.15 12.33
N SER A 281 6.71 22.99 11.36
CA SER A 281 5.76 23.66 10.47
C SER A 281 6.18 23.49 9.00
N GLY A 282 6.88 22.39 8.71
CA GLY A 282 7.35 22.04 7.38
C GLY A 282 6.34 21.12 6.72
N ASP A 283 6.24 21.20 5.40
CA ASP A 283 5.26 20.43 4.63
C ASP A 283 5.96 19.40 3.74
N LEU A 284 5.30 18.30 3.44
CA LEU A 284 5.73 17.39 2.38
C LEU A 284 4.62 17.20 1.36
N ILE A 285 5.00 17.25 0.09
CA ILE A 285 4.10 16.98 -1.03
C ILE A 285 4.75 15.89 -1.88
N SER A 286 4.02 14.79 -2.12
CA SER A 286 4.42 13.73 -3.04
C SER A 286 3.46 13.62 -4.22
N GLN A 287 4.02 13.67 -5.43
CA GLN A 287 3.34 13.34 -6.69
C GLN A 287 3.48 11.85 -7.04
N VAL A 288 4.18 11.09 -6.20
CA VAL A 288 4.54 9.70 -6.40
C VAL A 288 3.72 8.84 -5.45
N ASN A 289 3.38 7.64 -5.90
CA ASN A 289 2.58 6.67 -5.21
C ASN A 289 3.47 5.75 -4.35
N PHE A 290 2.96 5.30 -3.21
CA PHE A 290 3.66 4.36 -2.33
C PHE A 290 2.78 3.17 -1.96
N GLU A 291 3.32 1.97 -2.01
CA GLU A 291 2.62 0.75 -1.56
C GLU A 291 2.50 0.66 -0.04
N GLU A 292 3.50 1.17 0.70
CA GLU A 292 3.51 1.27 2.16
C GLU A 292 3.84 2.70 2.60
N SER A 293 3.08 3.25 3.55
CA SER A 293 3.27 4.63 4.03
C SER A 293 3.18 4.73 5.56
N ASP A 294 4.26 5.15 6.23
CA ASP A 294 4.27 5.50 7.67
C ASP A 294 4.48 7.00 7.84
N LEU A 295 3.41 7.72 8.16
CA LEU A 295 3.32 9.17 8.04
C LEU A 295 3.05 9.80 9.40
N GLN A 296 4.01 10.53 9.94
CA GLN A 296 3.90 11.22 11.23
C GLN A 296 4.03 12.74 11.08
N ILE A 297 3.04 13.45 11.60
CA ILE A 297 3.02 14.92 11.75
C ILE A 297 3.07 15.26 13.24
N SER A 298 4.04 16.07 13.65
CA SER A 298 4.19 16.59 15.01
C SER A 298 4.39 18.10 14.99
N GLY A 299 3.29 18.85 15.07
CA GLY A 299 3.30 20.31 14.93
C GLY A 299 2.15 20.80 14.06
N ALA A 300 2.44 21.73 13.17
CA ALA A 300 1.46 22.41 12.30
C ALA A 300 1.95 22.45 10.84
N GLY A 301 2.56 21.34 10.39
CA GLY A 301 3.01 21.17 9.02
C GLY A 301 2.22 20.05 8.36
N ASP A 302 2.07 20.13 7.04
CA ASP A 302 1.10 19.32 6.33
C ASP A 302 1.74 18.22 5.47
N LEU A 303 1.01 17.13 5.27
CA LEU A 303 1.39 16.05 4.38
C LEU A 303 0.38 15.93 3.25
N ARG A 304 0.86 15.93 2.01
CA ARG A 304 0.04 15.69 0.83
C ARG A 304 0.63 14.55 0.02
N MET A 305 -0.15 13.51 -0.21
CA MET A 305 0.24 12.32 -0.96
C MET A 305 -0.65 12.14 -2.19
N ALA A 306 -0.10 11.56 -3.26
CA ALA A 306 -0.90 11.08 -4.39
C ALA A 306 -1.67 9.82 -3.97
N LYS A 307 -1.14 8.62 -4.27
CA LYS A 307 -1.68 7.35 -3.80
C LYS A 307 -0.82 6.74 -2.69
N CYS A 308 -1.45 6.22 -1.66
CA CYS A 308 -0.79 5.51 -0.57
C CYS A 308 -1.49 4.18 -0.24
N GLY A 309 -0.71 3.12 -0.01
CA GLY A 309 -1.17 1.81 0.44
C GLY A 309 -0.67 1.51 1.86
N LEU A 310 -1.33 0.58 2.55
CA LEU A 310 -0.96 0.10 3.90
C LEU A 310 -0.54 1.25 4.81
N THR A 311 -1.39 2.26 4.87
CA THR A 311 -1.03 3.60 5.34
C THR A 311 -1.24 3.72 6.85
N GLU A 312 -0.22 4.14 7.59
CA GLU A 312 -0.39 4.62 8.97
C GLU A 312 -0.18 6.14 9.01
N VAL A 313 -1.20 6.88 9.43
CA VAL A 313 -1.13 8.33 9.63
C VAL A 313 -1.24 8.64 11.12
N LYS A 314 -0.25 9.36 11.67
CA LYS A 314 -0.23 9.83 13.05
C LYS A 314 -0.07 11.34 13.09
N ILE A 315 -1.10 12.04 13.55
CA ILE A 315 -1.09 13.49 13.72
C ILE A 315 -1.06 13.82 15.21
N SER A 316 -0.09 14.63 15.62
CA SER A 316 0.06 15.16 16.98
C SER A 316 0.27 16.67 16.91
N GLY A 317 -0.83 17.43 16.93
CA GLY A 317 -0.80 18.88 16.71
C GLY A 317 -1.99 19.36 15.87
N ALA A 318 -1.71 20.31 14.99
CA ALA A 318 -2.69 21.02 14.15
C ALA A 318 -2.25 21.06 12.68
N GLY A 319 -1.46 20.08 12.24
CA GLY A 319 -1.09 19.91 10.83
C GLY A 319 -1.94 18.84 10.20
N ASP A 320 -2.13 18.95 8.89
CA ASP A 320 -3.16 18.20 8.18
C ASP A 320 -2.55 17.13 7.26
N PHE A 321 -3.33 16.10 6.97
CA PHE A 321 -2.97 15.10 5.97
C PHE A 321 -4.02 15.05 4.86
N TYR A 322 -3.53 15.04 3.63
CA TYR A 322 -4.34 14.87 2.44
C TYR A 322 -3.78 13.75 1.56
N ALA A 323 -4.66 12.90 1.03
CA ALA A 323 -4.32 11.95 -0.03
C ALA A 323 -5.37 11.91 -1.13
N THR A 324 -4.93 11.75 -2.38
CA THR A 324 -5.85 11.53 -3.50
C THR A 324 -6.45 10.12 -3.43
N GLU A 325 -5.64 9.10 -3.16
CA GLU A 325 -6.14 7.74 -2.92
C GLU A 325 -5.44 7.10 -1.73
N ALA A 326 -6.18 6.36 -0.91
CA ALA A 326 -5.61 5.51 0.11
C ALA A 326 -6.27 4.12 0.16
N HIS A 327 -5.42 3.07 0.16
CA HIS A 327 -5.84 1.68 0.30
C HIS A 327 -5.33 1.10 1.61
N ASP A 328 -6.24 0.63 2.47
CA ASP A 328 -5.98 0.20 3.85
C ASP A 328 -5.28 1.28 4.69
N ALA A 329 -5.98 1.86 5.67
CA ALA A 329 -5.39 2.93 6.48
C ALA A 329 -5.69 2.82 7.98
N LYS A 330 -4.70 3.19 8.79
CA LYS A 330 -4.84 3.48 10.20
C LYS A 330 -4.55 4.95 10.45
N ILE A 331 -5.58 5.70 10.82
CA ILE A 331 -5.50 7.13 11.08
C ILE A 331 -5.60 7.35 12.59
N SER A 332 -4.67 8.12 13.15
CA SER A 332 -4.64 8.48 14.57
C SER A 332 -4.35 9.96 14.74
N ILE A 333 -5.35 10.71 15.19
CA ILE A 333 -5.29 12.16 15.41
C ILE A 333 -5.30 12.41 16.91
N ALA A 334 -4.31 13.15 17.39
CA ALA A 334 -4.21 13.67 18.76
C ALA A 334 -3.99 15.18 18.70
N GLY A 335 -5.08 15.95 18.70
CA GLY A 335 -5.04 17.40 18.50
C GLY A 335 -6.22 17.93 17.69
N SER A 336 -5.94 18.85 16.78
CA SER A 336 -6.92 19.57 15.95
C SER A 336 -6.50 19.62 14.47
N GLY A 337 -5.66 18.68 14.04
CA GLY A 337 -5.29 18.56 12.62
C GLY A 337 -6.25 17.59 11.94
N ASP A 338 -6.45 17.80 10.66
CA ASP A 338 -7.50 17.15 9.89
C ASP A 338 -6.93 16.13 8.89
N VAL A 339 -7.77 15.20 8.48
CA VAL A 339 -7.46 14.20 7.46
C VAL A 339 -8.49 14.25 6.36
N THR A 340 -8.04 14.43 5.12
CA THR A 340 -8.91 14.36 3.94
C THR A 340 -8.38 13.30 2.98
N ILE A 341 -9.25 12.41 2.51
CA ILE A 341 -8.91 11.42 1.49
C ILE A 341 -9.98 11.43 0.41
N ASP A 342 -9.58 11.71 -0.83
CA ASP A 342 -10.55 11.84 -1.92
C ASP A 342 -11.17 10.47 -2.29
N ARG A 343 -10.35 9.42 -2.36
CA ARG A 343 -10.82 8.04 -2.62
C ARG A 343 -10.29 7.04 -1.62
N VAL A 344 -11.19 6.38 -0.90
CA VAL A 344 -10.86 5.33 0.07
C VAL A 344 -11.16 3.93 -0.47
N SER A 345 -10.33 2.94 -0.08
CA SER A 345 -10.53 1.53 -0.41
C SER A 345 -9.96 0.58 0.66
N GLY A 346 -10.55 -0.60 0.85
CA GLY A 346 -10.05 -1.60 1.80
C GLY A 346 -10.55 -1.37 3.25
N LYS A 347 -9.65 -1.44 4.24
CA LYS A 347 -9.98 -1.45 5.68
C LYS A 347 -9.41 -0.25 6.41
N TYR A 348 -10.27 0.41 7.18
CA TYR A 348 -9.91 1.65 7.87
C TYR A 348 -10.08 1.54 9.39
N LEU A 349 -9.09 2.05 10.12
CA LEU A 349 -9.15 2.28 11.56
C LEU A 349 -8.85 3.75 11.86
N CYS A 350 -9.87 4.51 12.24
CA CYS A 350 -9.77 5.91 12.60
C CYS A 350 -9.85 6.08 14.12
N LYS A 351 -8.88 6.78 14.71
CA LYS A 351 -8.88 7.17 16.12
C LYS A 351 -8.69 8.67 16.21
N ILE A 352 -9.72 9.37 16.67
CA ILE A 352 -9.73 10.83 16.81
C ILE A 352 -9.78 11.14 18.31
N ALA A 353 -8.75 11.79 18.82
CA ALA A 353 -8.67 12.28 20.19
C ALA A 353 -8.43 13.79 20.17
N GLY A 354 -9.48 14.58 20.32
CA GLY A 354 -9.43 16.04 20.21
C GLY A 354 -10.58 16.59 19.37
N ALA A 355 -10.25 17.54 18.50
CA ALA A 355 -11.19 18.32 17.69
C ALA A 355 -10.77 18.38 16.21
N GLY A 356 -9.98 17.41 15.75
CA GLY A 356 -9.63 17.28 14.34
C GLY A 356 -10.59 16.35 13.64
N ASP A 357 -10.79 16.58 12.36
CA ASP A 357 -11.84 15.96 11.55
C ASP A 357 -11.27 14.99 10.52
N VAL A 358 -12.12 14.06 10.06
CA VAL A 358 -11.80 13.14 8.99
C VAL A 358 -12.86 13.26 7.89
N ASP A 359 -12.42 13.55 6.66
CA ASP A 359 -13.27 13.66 5.47
C ASP A 359 -12.86 12.60 4.43
N PHE A 360 -13.78 11.69 4.12
CA PHE A 360 -13.66 10.71 3.04
C PHE A 360 -14.67 11.03 1.94
N ARG A 361 -14.17 11.48 0.79
CA ARG A 361 -15.04 12.07 -0.24
C ARG A 361 -15.66 11.08 -1.22
N ALA A 362 -15.08 9.90 -1.38
CA ALA A 362 -15.63 8.84 -2.22
C ALA A 362 -14.97 7.50 -1.92
N GLY A 363 -15.63 6.40 -2.28
CA GLY A 363 -15.02 5.07 -2.33
C GLY A 363 -15.83 4.00 -1.62
N GLU A 364 -15.20 2.83 -1.50
CA GLU A 364 -15.82 1.64 -0.94
C GLU A 364 -14.88 1.00 0.10
N LEU A 365 -15.37 0.84 1.32
CA LEU A 365 -14.64 0.24 2.42
C LEU A 365 -15.20 -1.13 2.74
N GLU A 366 -14.33 -2.12 2.89
CA GLU A 366 -14.71 -3.42 3.43
C GLU A 366 -15.10 -3.28 4.91
N ASN A 367 -14.29 -2.52 5.66
CA ASN A 367 -14.47 -2.31 7.09
C ASN A 367 -14.08 -0.88 7.46
N LEU A 368 -14.92 -0.24 8.27
CA LEU A 368 -14.61 1.05 8.88
C LEU A 368 -14.77 0.96 10.40
N SER A 369 -13.65 1.05 11.12
CA SER A 369 -13.65 1.16 12.58
C SER A 369 -13.28 2.57 13.01
N VAL A 370 -14.15 3.22 13.76
CA VAL A 370 -14.03 4.63 14.14
C VAL A 370 -14.16 4.78 15.65
N ARG A 371 -13.19 5.48 16.26
CA ARG A 371 -13.25 5.88 17.67
C ARG A 371 -12.99 7.37 17.79
N ILE A 372 -14.01 8.11 18.21
CA ILE A 372 -13.94 9.54 18.45
C ILE A 372 -14.03 9.78 19.96
N VAL A 373 -13.06 10.49 20.51
CA VAL A 373 -13.04 10.98 21.89
C VAL A 373 -12.80 12.48 21.85
N GLY A 374 -13.85 13.26 22.04
CA GLY A 374 -13.79 14.72 21.96
C GLY A 374 -14.90 15.31 21.10
N ALA A 375 -14.54 16.28 20.26
CA ALA A 375 -15.45 17.09 19.46
C ALA A 375 -15.10 17.08 17.96
N GLY A 376 -14.22 16.17 17.52
CA GLY A 376 -13.90 16.00 16.11
C GLY A 376 -14.95 15.15 15.40
N ASP A 377 -15.04 15.33 14.09
CA ASP A 377 -16.10 14.80 13.26
C ASP A 377 -15.57 13.82 12.20
N LEU A 378 -16.48 13.02 11.66
CA LEU A 378 -16.23 12.15 10.49
C LEU A 378 -17.27 12.43 9.41
N ASP A 379 -16.85 12.90 8.25
CA ASP A 379 -17.68 12.92 7.04
C ASP A 379 -17.24 11.80 6.09
N ALA A 380 -18.16 10.89 5.80
CA ALA A 380 -18.03 9.84 4.81
C ALA A 380 -19.36 9.68 4.06
N ALA A 381 -20.08 10.78 3.82
CA ALA A 381 -21.41 10.80 3.21
C ALA A 381 -21.47 10.17 1.81
N GLU A 382 -20.36 10.18 1.07
CA GLU A 382 -20.25 9.61 -0.28
C GLU A 382 -19.53 8.24 -0.31
N VAL A 383 -19.34 7.62 0.85
CA VAL A 383 -18.65 6.33 0.98
C VAL A 383 -19.64 5.19 1.22
N THR A 384 -19.41 4.07 0.55
CA THR A 384 -20.07 2.79 0.87
C THR A 384 -19.19 1.97 1.80
N VAL A 385 -19.75 1.44 2.87
CA VAL A 385 -19.05 0.67 3.90
C VAL A 385 -19.70 -0.71 4.02
N GLY A 386 -18.90 -1.77 3.99
CA GLY A 386 -19.31 -3.11 4.34
C GLY A 386 -19.68 -3.18 5.83
N ASP A 387 -18.72 -3.47 6.69
CA ASP A 387 -18.93 -3.50 8.13
C ASP A 387 -18.47 -2.20 8.82
N LEU A 388 -19.31 -1.67 9.71
CA LEU A 388 -19.07 -0.45 10.48
C LEU A 388 -18.96 -0.76 11.99
N ASP A 389 -17.89 -0.32 12.64
CA ASP A 389 -17.78 -0.29 14.12
C ASP A 389 -17.42 1.13 14.56
N ILE A 390 -18.40 1.88 15.06
CA ILE A 390 -18.23 3.28 15.42
C ILE A 390 -18.55 3.53 16.90
N SER A 391 -17.64 4.25 17.56
CA SER A 391 -17.78 4.71 18.93
C SER A 391 -17.47 6.19 19.03
N ILE A 392 -18.44 6.99 19.46
CA ILE A 392 -18.29 8.43 19.70
C ILE A 392 -18.52 8.73 21.17
N GLN A 393 -17.52 9.32 21.81
CA GLN A 393 -17.55 9.76 23.19
C GLN A 393 -17.21 11.25 23.26
N GLY A 394 -18.23 12.08 23.48
CA GLY A 394 -18.12 13.54 23.48
C GLY A 394 -19.24 14.16 22.65
N GLY A 395 -18.91 15.28 22.00
CA GLY A 395 -19.87 16.08 21.23
C GLY A 395 -19.63 16.08 19.72
N GLY A 396 -18.78 15.17 19.23
CA GLY A 396 -18.52 15.03 17.79
C GLY A 396 -19.65 14.31 17.05
N ASP A 397 -19.64 14.47 15.74
CA ASP A 397 -20.64 14.00 14.80
C ASP A 397 -20.01 13.09 13.73
N ALA A 398 -20.81 12.16 13.20
CA ALA A 398 -20.38 11.32 12.09
C ALA A 398 -21.49 11.16 11.05
N VAL A 399 -21.11 11.25 9.77
CA VAL A 399 -21.99 10.98 8.62
C VAL A 399 -21.39 9.86 7.80
N ILE A 400 -22.18 8.83 7.50
CA ILE A 400 -21.79 7.69 6.66
C ILE A 400 -22.78 7.58 5.51
N GLY A 401 -22.29 7.38 4.29
CA GLY A 401 -23.10 7.24 3.08
C GLY A 401 -23.99 6.00 3.10
N CYS A 402 -23.42 4.84 2.74
CA CYS A 402 -24.14 3.58 2.71
C CYS A 402 -23.46 2.54 3.61
N VAL A 403 -24.23 1.78 4.39
CA VAL A 403 -23.74 0.59 5.09
C VAL A 403 -24.42 -0.65 4.53
N THR A 404 -23.64 -1.60 4.01
CA THR A 404 -24.13 -2.82 3.35
C THR A 404 -24.03 -4.07 4.22
N GLY A 405 -23.23 -4.02 5.28
CA GLY A 405 -23.02 -5.10 6.23
C GLY A 405 -23.50 -4.75 7.64
N LYS A 406 -22.78 -5.29 8.64
CA LYS A 406 -23.12 -5.09 10.05
C LYS A 406 -22.68 -3.71 10.52
N SER A 407 -23.43 -3.15 11.45
CA SER A 407 -23.06 -1.91 12.15
C SER A 407 -23.11 -2.11 13.66
N VAL A 408 -22.04 -1.71 14.34
CA VAL A 408 -21.95 -1.59 15.79
C VAL A 408 -21.78 -0.11 16.11
N GLU A 409 -22.74 0.46 16.82
CA GLU A 409 -22.85 1.91 17.02
C GLU A 409 -22.92 2.21 18.53
N LYS A 410 -21.94 2.97 19.04
CA LYS A 410 -21.85 3.36 20.46
C LYS A 410 -21.70 4.86 20.58
N LEU A 411 -22.73 5.54 21.08
CA LEU A 411 -22.80 7.00 21.12
C LEU A 411 -23.02 7.50 22.54
N SER A 412 -22.37 8.59 22.92
CA SER A 412 -22.62 9.29 24.17
C SER A 412 -23.76 10.32 24.02
N LEU A 413 -24.25 10.83 25.16
CA LEU A 413 -25.21 11.93 25.16
C LEU A 413 -24.56 13.18 24.53
N GLY A 414 -25.09 13.65 23.40
CA GLY A 414 -24.61 14.86 22.71
C GLY A 414 -23.80 14.62 21.44
N SER A 415 -23.46 13.37 21.11
CA SER A 415 -22.90 13.01 19.79
C SER A 415 -24.00 12.59 18.82
N SER A 416 -23.81 12.82 17.51
CA SER A 416 -24.71 12.30 16.49
C SER A 416 -24.02 11.36 15.49
N LEU A 417 -24.79 10.43 14.96
CA LEU A 417 -24.40 9.56 13.86
C LEU A 417 -25.55 9.53 12.85
N LYS A 418 -25.26 9.87 11.60
CA LYS A 418 -26.21 9.80 10.49
C LYS A 418 -25.70 8.81 9.45
N ILE A 419 -26.46 7.75 9.22
CA ILE A 419 -26.22 6.82 8.12
C ILE A 419 -27.27 7.10 7.04
N LEU A 420 -26.85 7.51 5.85
CA LEU A 420 -27.76 7.97 4.79
C LEU A 420 -28.54 6.81 4.17
N ASN A 421 -27.91 5.65 4.04
CA ASN A 421 -28.51 4.43 3.49
C ASN A 421 -28.03 3.16 4.22
N ARG A 422 -28.92 2.18 4.34
CA ARG A 422 -28.63 0.83 4.82
C ARG A 422 -29.23 -0.16 3.82
N SER A 423 -28.40 -1.01 3.21
CA SER A 423 -28.83 -1.98 2.19
C SER A 423 -28.99 -3.39 2.75
#